data_AF-A0A392QUK1-F1
#
_entry.id   AF-A0A392QUK1-F1
#
_cell.length_a   1.000
_cell.length_b   1.000
_cell.length_c   1.000
_cell.angle_alpha   90.00
_cell.angle_beta   90.00
_cell.angle_gamma   90.00
#
_symmetry.space_group_name_H-M   'P 1'
#
loop_
_entity.id
_entity.type
_entity.pdbx_description
1 polymer ?
#
loop_
_entity_poly.entity_id
_entity_poly.type
_entity_poly.pdbx_seq_one_letter_code
_entity_poly.pdbx_strand_id
1 'polypeptide(L)'
;MISSTMQHFPSCMLLLLLILTTHNFIPSNSENCNPDDKKALLQIKKQFGYPTQLSSWDPTTDCCNSTWLGVTCDNFTPTYRVTILDLFDLNLPKPVPFPPSITNLP
;
A
#
# COMPACT_ATOMS: atom_id res chain seq x y z
N MET A 1 13.38 -43.74 -45.63
CA MET A 1 14.37 -43.07 -44.76
C MET A 1 13.84 -41.68 -44.45
N ILE A 2 13.65 -41.40 -43.15
CA ILE A 2 13.52 -40.08 -42.49
C ILE A 2 12.56 -39.07 -43.12
N SER A 3 11.29 -38.98 -42.69
CA SER A 3 10.82 -38.31 -41.46
C SER A 3 11.59 -37.04 -41.12
N SER A 4 10.96 -35.88 -41.35
CA SER A 4 11.38 -34.59 -40.79
C SER A 4 10.15 -33.70 -40.65
N THR A 5 9.30 -34.08 -39.70
CA THR A 5 8.27 -33.22 -39.14
C THR A 5 8.93 -32.03 -38.41
N MET A 6 8.44 -30.83 -38.70
CA MET A 6 8.32 -29.71 -37.74
C MET A 6 9.62 -29.11 -37.16
N GLN A 7 10.38 -28.34 -37.97
CA GLN A 7 11.41 -27.42 -37.45
C GLN A 7 10.92 -25.98 -37.18
N HIS A 8 9.64 -25.66 -37.36
CA HIS A 8 9.10 -24.29 -37.18
C HIS A 8 8.37 -24.00 -35.87
N PHE A 9 8.30 -24.96 -34.93
CA PHE A 9 7.64 -24.76 -33.63
C PHE A 9 8.49 -24.08 -32.53
N PRO A 10 9.83 -24.21 -32.44
CA PRO A 10 10.55 -23.74 -31.25
C PRO A 10 10.69 -22.22 -31.23
N SER A 11 10.75 -21.56 -32.39
CA SER A 11 10.93 -20.11 -32.48
C SER A 11 9.71 -19.33 -32.00
N CYS A 12 8.49 -19.81 -32.31
CA CYS A 12 7.26 -19.15 -31.89
C CYS A 12 6.99 -19.34 -30.40
N MET A 13 7.27 -20.56 -29.89
CA MET A 13 7.27 -20.85 -28.45
C MET A 13 8.28 -20.00 -27.68
N LEU A 14 9.50 -19.83 -28.21
CA LEU A 14 10.53 -18.98 -27.62
C LEU A 14 10.10 -17.51 -27.61
N LEU A 15 9.46 -17.03 -28.68
CA LEU A 15 8.92 -15.67 -28.74
C LEU A 15 7.82 -15.46 -27.68
N LEU A 16 6.89 -16.41 -27.55
CA LEU A 16 5.82 -16.38 -26.54
C LEU A 16 6.37 -16.37 -25.11
N LEU A 17 7.42 -17.15 -24.83
CA LEU A 17 8.12 -17.14 -23.55
C LEU A 17 8.78 -15.78 -23.25
N LEU A 18 9.41 -15.14 -24.24
CA LEU A 18 10.02 -13.81 -24.12
C LEU A 18 8.98 -12.70 -23.90
N ILE A 19 7.80 -12.81 -24.53
CA ILE A 19 6.71 -11.86 -24.34
C ILE A 19 6.12 -12.03 -22.92
N LEU A 20 6.01 -13.26 -22.42
CA LEU A 20 5.46 -13.52 -21.09
C LEU A 20 6.41 -13.05 -19.96
N THR A 21 7.73 -13.15 -20.13
CA THR A 21 8.69 -12.66 -19.13
C THR A 21 8.76 -11.14 -19.06
N THR A 22 8.48 -10.43 -20.16
CA THR A 22 8.50 -8.95 -20.20
C THR A 22 7.24 -8.31 -19.61
N HIS A 23 6.12 -9.03 -19.52
CA HIS A 23 4.85 -8.53 -18.97
C HIS A 23 4.74 -8.64 -17.43
N ASN A 24 5.70 -9.28 -16.76
CA ASN A 24 5.64 -9.50 -15.31
C ASN A 24 6.39 -8.43 -14.48
N PHE A 25 6.99 -7.42 -15.11
CA PHE A 25 7.56 -6.28 -14.37
C PHE A 25 6.48 -5.21 -14.15
N ILE A 26 5.52 -5.50 -13.27
CA ILE A 26 4.78 -4.43 -12.62
C ILE A 26 5.74 -3.87 -11.56
N PRO A 27 6.17 -2.60 -11.65
CA PRO A 27 6.89 -1.98 -10.55
C PRO A 27 5.96 -1.97 -9.33
N SER A 28 6.18 -2.90 -8.40
CA SER A 28 5.57 -2.82 -7.10
C SER A 28 6.22 -1.63 -6.40
N ASN A 29 5.44 -0.58 -6.15
CA ASN A 29 5.87 0.42 -5.16
C ASN A 29 6.12 -0.36 -3.86
N SER A 30 7.36 -0.35 -3.37
CA SER A 30 7.67 -0.92 -2.06
C SER A 30 6.82 -0.18 -1.04
N GLU A 31 5.83 -0.86 -0.46
CA GLU A 31 5.06 -0.32 0.65
C GLU A 31 5.93 -0.41 1.90
N ASN A 32 6.46 0.73 2.34
CA ASN A 32 7.27 0.83 3.53
C ASN A 32 6.39 0.83 4.78
N CYS A 33 5.19 1.41 4.72
CA CYS A 33 4.26 1.45 5.84
C CYS A 33 4.05 0.09 6.51
N ASN A 34 4.21 0.03 7.83
CA ASN A 34 3.92 -1.18 8.58
C ASN A 34 2.44 -1.61 8.40
N PRO A 35 2.16 -2.89 8.10
CA PRO A 35 0.80 -3.34 7.81
C PRO A 35 -0.19 -3.16 8.96
N ASP A 36 0.25 -3.35 10.20
CA ASP A 36 -0.60 -3.21 11.39
C ASP A 36 -0.91 -1.73 11.65
N ASP A 37 0.08 -0.86 11.50
CA ASP A 37 -0.10 0.58 11.65
C ASP A 37 -1.04 1.13 10.56
N LYS A 38 -0.87 0.70 9.29
CA LYS A 38 -1.78 1.09 8.19
C LYS A 38 -3.23 0.70 8.49
N LYS A 39 -3.42 -0.52 8.97
CA LYS A 39 -4.74 -1.04 9.35
C LYS A 39 -5.34 -0.22 10.50
N ALA A 40 -4.53 0.12 11.51
CA ALA A 40 -4.96 0.96 12.62
C ALA A 40 -5.38 2.36 12.16
N LEU A 41 -4.57 3.02 11.33
CA LEU A 41 -4.89 4.34 10.77
C LEU A 41 -6.19 4.32 9.94
N LEU A 42 -6.35 3.36 9.03
CA LEU A 42 -7.60 3.25 8.24
C LEU A 42 -8.83 3.00 9.13
N GLN A 43 -8.66 2.25 10.23
CA GLN A 43 -9.72 2.02 11.19
C GLN A 43 -10.05 3.27 12.01
N ILE A 44 -9.04 4.09 12.37
CA ILE A 44 -9.23 5.40 13.00
C ILE A 44 -10.05 6.32 12.08
N LYS A 45 -9.68 6.41 10.79
CA LYS A 45 -10.44 7.18 9.78
C LYS A 45 -11.90 6.74 9.70
N LYS A 46 -12.15 5.44 9.70
CA LYS A 46 -13.51 4.88 9.73
C LYS A 46 -14.27 5.21 11.01
N GLN A 47 -13.63 5.10 12.17
CA GLN A 47 -14.22 5.39 13.49
C GLN A 47 -14.61 6.86 13.63
N PHE A 48 -13.87 7.76 12.98
CA PHE A 48 -14.24 9.17 12.85
C PHE A 48 -15.27 9.47 11.75
N GLY A 49 -15.76 8.46 11.04
CA GLY A 49 -16.78 8.63 10.00
C GLY A 49 -16.24 9.19 8.68
N TYR A 50 -14.98 8.90 8.35
CA TYR A 50 -14.31 9.32 7.11
C TYR A 50 -14.31 10.86 6.90
N PRO A 51 -13.81 11.65 7.86
CA PRO A 51 -13.74 13.10 7.70
C PRO A 51 -12.84 13.47 6.51
N THR A 52 -13.17 14.56 5.82
CA THR A 52 -12.46 15.03 4.63
C THR A 52 -10.99 15.35 4.89
N GLN A 53 -10.66 15.73 6.13
CA GLN A 53 -9.30 16.04 6.59
C GLN A 53 -8.39 14.81 6.58
N LEU A 54 -8.95 13.60 6.64
CA LEU A 54 -8.23 12.34 6.52
C LEU A 54 -8.34 11.75 5.11
N SER A 55 -8.70 12.55 4.10
CA SER A 55 -8.85 12.09 2.72
C SER A 55 -7.56 11.50 2.14
N SER A 56 -6.40 12.05 2.51
CA SER A 56 -5.09 11.56 2.08
C SER A 56 -4.74 10.16 2.58
N TRP A 57 -5.45 9.65 3.59
CA TRP A 57 -5.27 8.28 4.09
C TRP A 57 -5.93 7.29 3.12
N ASP A 58 -5.32 7.11 1.96
CA ASP A 58 -5.80 6.27 0.88
C ASP A 58 -5.17 4.86 1.01
N PRO A 59 -5.99 3.79 1.12
CA PRO A 59 -5.48 2.43 1.27
C PRO A 59 -4.57 1.96 0.12
N THR A 60 -4.60 2.62 -1.04
CA THR A 60 -3.76 2.31 -2.21
C THR A 60 -2.40 3.01 -2.18
N THR A 61 -2.17 3.89 -1.22
CA THR A 61 -0.91 4.65 -1.05
C THR A 61 -0.16 4.22 0.21
N ASP A 62 1.14 4.49 0.22
CA ASP A 62 2.02 4.20 1.36
C ASP A 62 1.88 5.29 2.44
N CYS A 63 1.53 4.89 3.67
CA CYS A 63 1.33 5.82 4.78
C CYS A 63 2.62 6.52 5.24
N CYS A 64 3.79 5.94 4.97
CA CYS A 64 5.09 6.43 5.42
C CYS A 64 5.86 7.21 4.34
N ASN A 65 5.23 7.48 3.19
CA ASN A 65 5.84 8.27 2.12
C ASN A 65 5.50 9.78 2.21
N SER A 66 5.14 10.25 3.42
CA SER A 66 4.76 11.64 3.74
C SER A 66 3.53 12.19 2.98
N THR A 67 2.76 11.32 2.32
CA THR A 67 1.52 11.70 1.61
C THR A 67 0.31 11.71 2.55
N TRP A 68 0.35 10.93 3.64
CA TRP A 68 -0.72 10.88 4.63
C TRP A 68 -0.55 12.04 5.62
N LEU A 69 -1.45 13.02 5.54
CA LEU A 69 -1.47 14.16 6.45
C LEU A 69 -1.52 13.71 7.91
N GLY A 70 -0.67 14.29 8.75
CA GLY A 70 -0.60 14.01 10.19
C GLY A 70 0.08 12.68 10.55
N VAL A 71 0.60 11.91 9.60
CA VAL A 71 1.31 10.65 9.86
C VAL A 71 2.80 10.84 9.63
N THR A 72 3.60 10.57 10.67
CA THR A 72 5.06 10.47 10.56
C THR A 72 5.52 9.07 10.95
N CYS A 73 6.46 8.52 10.20
CA CYS A 73 7.03 7.21 10.47
C CYS A 73 8.53 7.30 10.81
N ASP A 74 9.02 6.28 11.51
CA ASP A 74 10.45 6.04 11.67
C ASP A 74 11.08 5.57 10.36
N ASN A 75 11.77 6.47 9.67
CA ASN A 75 12.47 6.15 8.43
C ASN A 75 13.92 5.66 8.67
N PHE A 76 14.35 5.51 9.92
CA PHE A 76 15.71 5.09 10.26
C PHE A 76 15.82 3.58 10.50
N THR A 77 14.69 2.90 10.76
CA THR A 77 14.65 1.45 10.94
C THR A 77 13.89 0.76 9.81
N PRO A 78 14.19 -0.51 9.50
CA PRO A 78 13.50 -1.25 8.44
C PRO A 78 12.04 -1.59 8.81
N THR A 79 11.56 -1.17 9.98
CA THR A 79 10.20 -1.46 10.44
C THR A 79 9.18 -0.39 10.04
N TYR A 80 9.64 0.83 9.70
CA TYR A 80 8.82 1.95 9.21
C TYR A 80 7.53 2.15 10.02
N ARG A 81 7.67 2.09 11.34
CA ARG A 81 6.54 2.23 12.27
C ARG A 81 6.10 3.69 12.38
N VAL A 82 4.82 3.92 12.61
CA VAL A 82 4.29 5.27 12.89
C VAL A 82 4.83 5.76 14.22
N THR A 83 5.47 6.92 14.25
CA THR A 83 6.03 7.53 15.46
C THR A 83 5.26 8.76 15.91
N ILE A 84 4.56 9.43 14.99
CA ILE A 84 3.73 10.59 15.29
C ILE A 84 2.43 10.45 14.54
N LEU A 85 1.33 10.59 15.28
CA LEU A 85 0.00 10.78 14.75
C LEU A 85 -0.54 12.13 15.23
N ASP A 86 -0.72 13.05 14.31
CA ASP A 86 -1.34 14.35 14.53
C ASP A 86 -2.74 14.38 13.90
N LEU A 87 -3.73 14.72 14.71
CA LEU A 87 -5.14 14.77 14.35
C LEU A 87 -5.68 16.15 14.70
N PHE A 88 -5.71 17.03 13.71
CA PHE A 88 -6.13 18.42 13.88
C PHE A 88 -7.32 18.76 12.97
N ASP A 89 -8.16 19.67 13.44
CA ASP A 89 -9.27 20.29 12.70
C ASP A 89 -10.16 19.31 11.91
N LEU A 90 -10.42 18.12 12.47
CA LEU A 90 -11.16 17.04 11.80
C LEU A 90 -12.61 17.39 11.41
N ASN A 91 -13.13 18.55 11.83
CA ASN A 91 -14.46 19.05 11.50
C ASN A 91 -15.57 17.99 11.67
N LEU A 92 -15.50 17.26 12.78
CA LEU A 92 -16.43 16.17 13.06
C LEU A 92 -17.85 16.74 13.27
N PRO A 93 -18.88 16.14 12.65
CA PRO A 93 -20.25 16.68 12.71
C PRO A 93 -20.89 16.54 14.10
N LYS A 94 -20.29 15.72 14.96
CA LYS A 94 -20.73 15.45 16.33
C LYS A 94 -19.54 14.97 17.17
N PRO A 95 -19.63 15.04 18.50
CA PRO A 95 -18.72 14.32 19.37
C PRO A 95 -18.73 12.82 19.04
N VAL A 96 -17.54 12.25 18.93
CA VAL A 96 -17.33 10.82 18.69
C VAL A 96 -16.44 10.26 19.80
N PRO A 97 -16.61 8.98 20.17
CA PRO A 97 -15.71 8.34 21.11
C PRO A 97 -14.27 8.36 20.63
N PHE A 98 -13.33 8.32 21.57
CA PHE A 98 -11.93 8.13 21.26
C PHE A 98 -11.74 6.80 20.49
N PRO A 99 -11.12 6.80 19.30
CA PRO A 99 -10.94 5.60 18.50
C PRO A 99 -10.06 4.58 19.24
N PRO A 100 -10.57 3.38 19.60
CA PRO A 100 -9.77 2.38 20.30
C PRO A 100 -8.60 1.88 19.45
N SER A 101 -8.69 2.00 18.12
CA SER A 101 -7.62 1.57 17.21
C SER A 101 -6.35 2.42 17.32
N ILE A 102 -6.39 3.58 17.99
CA ILE A 102 -5.18 4.34 18.33
C ILE A 102 -4.23 3.50 19.18
N THR A 103 -4.72 2.60 20.03
CA THR A 103 -3.85 1.76 20.89
C THR A 103 -3.12 0.65 20.14
N ASN A 104 -3.40 0.47 18.84
CA ASN A 104 -2.70 -0.48 18.00
C ASN A 104 -1.50 0.15 17.27
N LEU A 105 -1.34 1.47 17.39
CA LEU A 105 -0.12 2.15 16.97
C LEU A 105 0.99 1.91 18.00
N PRO A 106 2.26 2.04 17.59
CA PRO A 106 3.43 1.85 18.46
C PRO A 106 3.45 2.76 19.69
#